data_AF-A0A7W2AKP7-F1
#
_entry.id   AF-A0A7W2AKP7-F1
#
_cell.length_a   1.000
_cell.length_b   1.000
_cell.length_c   1.000
_cell.angle_alpha   90.00
_cell.angle_beta   90.00
_cell.angle_gamma   90.00
#
_symmetry.space_group_name_H-M   'P 1'
#
loop_
_entity.id
_entity.type
_entity.pdbx_description
1 polymer ?
#
loop_
_entity_poly.entity_id
_entity_poly.type
_entity_poly.pdbx_seq_one_letter_code
_entity_poly.pdbx_strand_id
1 'polypeptide(L)'
;MEKPAMKRTLTNRNIQLIALGGAIGTGLFLGSAKAIALAGPVVILVYLICGVAIYGLMRAMGDLFLANSKFNSISDFIDYYLGEKWAFFVNWTYWLCWLGAGLAELTAIGLYIHFWFVHVPALISGGSALMILMAVNLVAVKWFGELESFFSIIKILGIVFFILLGIGLSVSYFHTQSIGIKANFGQLNELLPFGFAGMIASFPMVLFSFAGIEMIGLTVGETSDPQKNLKNAINCLPWRILFFYVGTILSILFVVPWHCLDLKESPLVTMLQMIHCQSGAAIVNLMILVASLSSANSAVYSTSRILYQTAKEKSLPPWFCALSKKGVPLHGILITGTLFLAGLCLHFFVADSRLFFQLLAGMTTSCFLFVWSSILCAHIQFVKEKKRNTIPRYKDLALLVFFAAIAFSLLFERMTRFIPFLLVIWFVLLSFVYKRISDRNIN
;
A
#
# COMPACT_ATOMS: atom_id res chain seq x y z
N MET A 1 -35.76 -13.86 -10.79
CA MET A 1 -35.16 -12.90 -9.84
C MET A 1 -33.68 -12.82 -10.16
N GLU A 2 -33.19 -11.68 -10.63
CA GLU A 2 -31.75 -11.48 -10.82
C GLU A 2 -31.02 -11.66 -9.48
N LYS A 3 -29.96 -12.47 -9.47
CA LYS A 3 -29.11 -12.61 -8.28
C LYS A 3 -28.56 -11.22 -7.95
N PRO A 4 -28.60 -10.77 -6.68
CA PRO A 4 -28.07 -9.46 -6.31
C PRO A 4 -26.57 -9.42 -6.64
N ALA A 5 -26.22 -8.59 -7.61
CA ALA A 5 -24.85 -8.32 -8.02
C ALA A 5 -24.40 -6.96 -7.47
N MET A 6 -23.10 -6.79 -7.23
CA MET A 6 -22.55 -5.50 -6.82
C MET A 6 -22.81 -4.46 -7.93
N LYS A 7 -23.29 -3.27 -7.54
CA LYS A 7 -23.64 -2.22 -8.50
C LYS A 7 -22.38 -1.59 -9.09
N ARG A 8 -22.29 -1.52 -10.42
CA ARG A 8 -21.22 -0.86 -11.16
C ARG A 8 -21.42 0.66 -11.17
N THR A 9 -21.06 1.34 -10.08
CA THR A 9 -21.30 2.80 -9.92
C THR A 9 -20.07 3.68 -10.04
N LEU A 10 -18.87 3.11 -10.25
CA LEU A 10 -17.64 3.90 -10.38
C LEU A 10 -17.53 4.51 -11.78
N THR A 11 -17.37 5.84 -11.86
CA THR A 11 -17.18 6.55 -13.12
C THR A 11 -15.74 6.41 -13.62
N ASN A 12 -15.50 6.59 -14.93
CA ASN A 12 -14.14 6.58 -15.49
C ASN A 12 -13.22 7.61 -14.81
N ARG A 13 -13.76 8.78 -14.43
CA ARG A 13 -13.03 9.80 -13.66
C ARG A 13 -12.58 9.24 -12.31
N ASN A 14 -13.48 8.57 -11.59
CA ASN A 14 -13.17 8.00 -10.28
C ASN A 14 -12.08 6.92 -10.40
N ILE A 15 -12.18 6.05 -11.40
CA ILE A 15 -11.17 5.01 -11.65
C ILE A 15 -9.80 5.61 -11.96
N GLN A 16 -9.74 6.65 -12.80
CA GLN A 16 -8.46 7.30 -13.13
C GLN A 16 -7.83 8.01 -11.91
N LEU A 17 -8.63 8.72 -11.12
CA LEU A 17 -8.13 9.39 -9.92
C LEU A 17 -7.69 8.38 -8.85
N ILE A 18 -8.43 7.28 -8.68
CA ILE A 18 -8.04 6.16 -7.82
C ILE A 18 -6.73 5.53 -8.33
N ALA A 19 -6.56 5.33 -9.64
CA ALA A 19 -5.33 4.78 -10.19
C ALA A 19 -4.12 5.72 -10.01
N LEU A 20 -4.34 7.03 -10.03
CA LEU A 20 -3.31 8.05 -9.83
C LEU A 20 -2.94 8.22 -8.36
N GLY A 21 -3.92 8.35 -7.46
CA GLY A 21 -3.73 8.74 -6.07
C GLY A 21 -4.01 7.65 -5.04
N GLY A 22 -4.74 6.58 -5.38
CA GLY A 22 -5.16 5.54 -4.44
C GLY A 22 -4.00 4.72 -3.87
N ALA A 23 -2.91 4.56 -4.63
CA ALA A 23 -1.69 3.91 -4.17
C ALA A 23 -0.70 4.85 -3.46
N ILE A 24 -1.10 6.10 -3.18
CA ILE A 24 -0.30 7.06 -2.41
C ILE A 24 -0.87 7.09 -0.98
N GLY A 25 -0.21 6.37 -0.08
CA GLY A 25 -0.53 6.29 1.34
C GLY A 25 0.60 6.80 2.22
N THR A 26 0.57 6.44 3.51
CA THR A 26 1.55 6.93 4.50
C THR A 26 2.94 6.35 4.34
N GLY A 27 3.13 5.29 3.54
CA GLY A 27 4.48 4.78 3.25
C GLY A 27 5.40 5.85 2.63
N LEU A 28 4.87 6.69 1.72
CA LEU A 28 5.66 7.79 1.12
C LEU A 28 5.97 8.91 2.13
N PHE A 29 5.09 9.16 3.10
CA PHE A 29 5.20 10.30 4.01
C PHE A 29 5.83 9.92 5.35
N LEU A 30 5.26 8.96 6.07
CA LEU A 30 5.78 8.45 7.34
C LEU A 30 6.91 7.43 7.12
N GLY A 31 6.71 6.49 6.19
CA GLY A 31 7.66 5.42 5.92
C GLY A 31 8.98 5.94 5.32
N SER A 32 8.93 7.05 4.57
CA SER A 32 10.13 7.66 4.01
C SER A 32 11.12 8.17 5.05
N ALA A 33 10.67 8.63 6.23
CA ALA A 33 11.57 9.00 7.32
C ALA A 33 12.48 7.83 7.70
N LYS A 34 11.88 6.65 7.96
CA LYS A 34 12.62 5.44 8.30
C LYS A 34 13.49 4.96 7.13
N ALA A 35 13.00 5.03 5.90
CA ALA A 35 13.78 4.64 4.73
C ALA A 35 15.00 5.54 4.51
N ILE A 36 14.84 6.86 4.65
CA ILE A 36 15.94 7.84 4.57
C ILE A 36 16.93 7.63 5.71
N ALA A 37 16.49 7.36 6.95
CA ALA A 37 17.41 7.08 8.04
C ALA A 37 18.20 5.77 7.89
N LEU A 38 17.64 4.77 7.20
CA LEU A 38 18.32 3.50 6.95
C LEU A 38 19.31 3.55 5.79
N ALA A 39 18.98 4.29 4.72
CA ALA A 39 19.75 4.30 3.49
C ALA A 39 20.54 5.59 3.27
N GLY A 40 20.12 6.71 3.85
CA GLY A 40 20.59 8.04 3.47
C GLY A 40 20.13 8.40 2.05
N PRO A 41 20.92 9.18 1.29
CA PRO A 41 20.57 9.64 -0.04
C PRO A 41 20.30 8.53 -1.08
N VAL A 42 20.95 7.36 -0.96
CA VAL A 42 20.72 6.22 -1.88
C VAL A 42 19.29 5.70 -1.85
N VAL A 43 18.46 6.10 -0.88
CA VAL A 43 17.02 5.77 -0.84
C VAL A 43 16.31 6.13 -2.15
N ILE A 44 16.75 7.18 -2.87
CA ILE A 44 16.22 7.57 -4.18
C ILE A 44 16.37 6.42 -5.18
N LEU A 45 17.56 5.78 -5.19
CA LEU A 45 17.83 4.63 -6.03
C LEU A 45 16.98 3.42 -5.61
N VAL A 46 16.75 3.24 -4.31
CA VAL A 46 15.86 2.19 -3.79
C VAL A 46 14.44 2.38 -4.30
N TYR A 47 13.88 3.60 -4.26
CA TYR A 47 12.58 3.92 -4.84
C TYR A 47 12.52 3.67 -6.34
N LEU A 48 13.58 3.98 -7.10
CA LEU A 48 13.66 3.70 -8.53
C LEU A 48 13.68 2.20 -8.83
N ILE A 49 14.52 1.43 -8.12
CA ILE A 49 14.62 -0.03 -8.31
C ILE A 49 13.29 -0.71 -7.96
N CYS A 50 12.71 -0.38 -6.79
CA CYS A 50 11.39 -0.85 -6.40
C CYS A 50 10.32 -0.47 -7.43
N GLY A 51 10.34 0.77 -7.91
CA GLY A 51 9.41 1.25 -8.93
C GLY A 51 9.49 0.45 -10.23
N VAL A 52 10.69 0.16 -10.72
CA VAL A 52 10.90 -0.70 -11.90
C VAL A 52 10.36 -2.12 -11.66
N ALA A 53 10.63 -2.68 -10.48
CA ALA A 53 10.14 -4.01 -10.12
C ALA A 53 8.60 -4.08 -10.09
N ILE A 54 7.97 -3.10 -9.45
CA ILE A 54 6.51 -2.97 -9.36
C ILE A 54 5.88 -2.70 -10.74
N TYR A 55 6.55 -1.95 -11.61
CA TYR A 55 6.11 -1.78 -13.00
C TYR A 55 6.13 -3.08 -13.79
N GLY A 56 7.18 -3.90 -13.61
CA GLY A 56 7.25 -5.24 -14.18
C GLY A 56 6.11 -6.14 -13.69
N LEU A 57 5.86 -6.16 -12.38
CA LEU A 57 4.75 -6.88 -11.76
C LEU A 57 3.39 -6.46 -12.33
N MET A 58 3.12 -5.15 -12.41
CA MET A 58 1.85 -4.62 -12.92
C MET A 58 1.63 -4.99 -14.39
N ARG A 59 2.69 -5.03 -15.20
CA ARG A 59 2.62 -5.50 -16.58
C ARG A 59 2.26 -6.99 -16.66
N ALA A 60 2.91 -7.82 -15.86
CA ALA A 60 2.62 -9.26 -15.76
C ALA A 60 1.15 -9.51 -15.33
N MET A 61 0.68 -8.77 -14.31
CA MET A 61 -0.71 -8.80 -13.88
C MET A 61 -1.66 -8.34 -14.98
N GLY A 62 -1.30 -7.30 -15.72
CA GLY A 62 -2.03 -6.81 -16.89
C GLY A 62 -2.22 -7.87 -17.96
N ASP A 63 -1.14 -8.56 -18.33
CA ASP A 63 -1.16 -9.64 -19.31
C ASP A 63 -2.03 -10.82 -18.87
N LEU A 64 -2.04 -11.15 -17.56
CA LEU A 64 -2.89 -12.18 -16.98
C LEU A 64 -4.37 -11.82 -17.06
N PHE A 65 -4.78 -10.64 -16.58
CA PHE A 65 -6.19 -10.21 -16.66
C PHE A 65 -6.71 -10.13 -18.10
N LEU A 66 -5.86 -9.72 -19.05
CA LEU A 66 -6.22 -9.65 -20.46
C LEU A 66 -6.15 -11.00 -21.17
N ALA A 67 -5.63 -12.04 -20.52
CA ALA A 67 -5.53 -13.37 -21.11
C ALA A 67 -6.88 -14.06 -21.25
N ASN A 68 -7.80 -13.83 -20.32
CA ASN A 68 -9.09 -14.50 -20.25
C ASN A 68 -10.14 -13.57 -19.61
N SER A 69 -11.24 -13.33 -20.33
CA SER A 69 -12.35 -12.47 -19.86
C SER A 69 -13.08 -13.02 -18.63
N LYS A 70 -12.85 -14.29 -18.26
CA LYS A 70 -13.40 -14.90 -17.04
C LYS A 70 -12.63 -14.50 -15.78
N PHE A 71 -11.41 -13.96 -15.90
CA PHE A 71 -10.64 -13.52 -14.74
C PHE A 71 -11.15 -12.17 -14.25
N ASN A 72 -11.84 -12.19 -13.11
CA ASN A 72 -12.39 -11.02 -12.43
C ASN A 72 -11.62 -10.68 -11.15
N SER A 73 -10.80 -11.60 -10.64
CA SER A 73 -9.98 -11.43 -9.44
C SER A 73 -8.56 -11.97 -9.64
N ILE A 74 -7.65 -11.59 -8.73
CA ILE A 74 -6.29 -12.16 -8.67
C ILE A 74 -6.37 -13.67 -8.42
N SER A 75 -7.25 -14.09 -7.51
CA SER A 75 -7.44 -15.49 -7.16
C SER A 75 -7.86 -16.34 -8.36
N ASP A 76 -8.66 -15.80 -9.29
CA ASP A 76 -9.17 -16.54 -10.46
C ASP A 76 -8.03 -17.02 -11.39
N PHE A 77 -7.06 -16.16 -11.70
CA PHE A 77 -5.94 -16.57 -12.55
C PHE A 77 -4.90 -17.38 -11.76
N ILE A 78 -4.76 -17.16 -10.45
CA ILE A 78 -3.90 -17.99 -9.61
C ILE A 78 -4.46 -19.41 -9.55
N ASP A 79 -5.76 -19.58 -9.38
CA ASP A 79 -6.43 -20.88 -9.39
C ASP A 79 -6.19 -21.58 -10.73
N TYR A 80 -6.41 -20.85 -11.84
CA TYR A 80 -6.23 -21.40 -13.18
C TYR A 80 -4.79 -21.89 -13.45
N TYR A 81 -3.76 -21.12 -13.08
CA TYR A 81 -2.36 -21.46 -13.43
C TYR A 81 -1.58 -22.21 -12.34
N LEU A 82 -1.95 -22.06 -11.06
CA LEU A 82 -1.23 -22.60 -9.90
C LEU A 82 -2.08 -23.54 -9.03
N GLY A 83 -3.39 -23.60 -9.28
CA GLY A 83 -4.34 -24.52 -8.63
C GLY A 83 -5.03 -23.93 -7.39
N GLU A 84 -6.16 -24.55 -7.05
CA GLU A 84 -7.11 -24.10 -6.02
C GLU A 84 -6.46 -23.89 -4.64
N LYS A 85 -5.62 -24.83 -4.21
CA LYS A 85 -4.90 -24.72 -2.93
C LYS A 85 -4.03 -23.47 -2.90
N TRP A 86 -3.31 -23.17 -3.98
CA TRP A 86 -2.45 -21.98 -4.01
C TRP A 86 -3.28 -20.69 -4.05
N ALA A 87 -4.38 -20.69 -4.82
CA ALA A 87 -5.33 -19.59 -4.84
C ALA A 87 -5.91 -19.29 -3.46
N PHE A 88 -6.27 -20.32 -2.68
CA PHE A 88 -6.72 -20.17 -1.30
C PHE A 88 -5.68 -19.44 -0.44
N PHE A 89 -4.40 -19.82 -0.54
CA PHE A 89 -3.32 -19.20 0.23
C PHE A 89 -3.10 -17.74 -0.18
N VAL A 90 -3.10 -17.47 -1.48
CA VAL A 90 -2.97 -16.11 -2.02
C VAL A 90 -4.13 -15.24 -1.58
N ASN A 91 -5.37 -15.73 -1.67
CA ASN A 91 -6.57 -14.97 -1.32
C ASN A 91 -6.57 -14.55 0.17
N TRP A 92 -6.31 -15.50 1.07
CA TRP A 92 -6.24 -15.21 2.51
C TRP A 92 -5.03 -14.35 2.90
N THR A 93 -3.89 -14.56 2.27
CA THR A 93 -2.71 -13.73 2.52
C THR A 93 -2.91 -12.32 1.98
N TYR A 94 -3.58 -12.16 0.84
CA TYR A 94 -3.93 -10.86 0.28
C TYR A 94 -4.97 -10.12 1.16
N TRP A 95 -5.93 -10.84 1.74
CA TRP A 95 -6.80 -10.28 2.77
C TRP A 95 -6.00 -9.77 3.97
N LEU A 96 -5.03 -10.56 4.45
CA LEU A 96 -4.14 -10.16 5.55
C LEU A 96 -3.27 -8.95 5.18
N CYS A 97 -2.80 -8.83 3.93
CA CYS A 97 -2.08 -7.65 3.44
C CYS A 97 -2.90 -6.38 3.67
N TRP A 98 -4.16 -6.39 3.23
CA TRP A 98 -5.04 -5.22 3.34
C TRP A 98 -5.44 -4.92 4.79
N LEU A 99 -5.56 -5.96 5.64
CA LEU A 99 -5.76 -5.76 7.07
C LEU A 99 -4.53 -5.11 7.72
N GLY A 100 -3.31 -5.57 7.39
CA GLY A 100 -2.07 -4.96 7.89
C GLY A 100 -1.89 -3.52 7.42
N ALA A 101 -2.12 -3.27 6.12
CA ALA A 101 -2.06 -1.93 5.53
C ALA A 101 -3.05 -0.98 6.20
N GLY A 102 -4.32 -1.39 6.34
CA GLY A 102 -5.34 -0.56 6.98
C GLY A 102 -5.01 -0.22 8.44
N LEU A 103 -4.49 -1.18 9.21
CA LEU A 103 -4.04 -0.92 10.58
C LEU A 103 -2.86 0.07 10.63
N ALA A 104 -1.92 -0.03 9.69
CA ALA A 104 -0.79 0.89 9.61
C ALA A 104 -1.29 2.32 9.33
N GLU A 105 -2.24 2.47 8.41
CA GLU A 105 -2.83 3.77 8.07
C GLU A 105 -3.64 4.36 9.23
N LEU A 106 -4.44 3.56 9.94
CA LEU A 106 -5.17 4.01 11.13
C LEU A 106 -4.22 4.44 12.27
N THR A 107 -3.09 3.74 12.42
CA THR A 107 -2.03 4.10 13.38
C THR A 107 -1.38 5.43 13.00
N ALA A 108 -1.13 5.63 11.70
CA ALA A 108 -0.57 6.88 11.18
C ALA A 108 -1.53 8.06 11.36
N ILE A 109 -2.85 7.88 11.15
CA ILE A 109 -3.86 8.91 11.46
C ILE A 109 -3.75 9.35 12.92
N GLY A 110 -3.61 8.39 13.84
CA GLY A 110 -3.39 8.69 15.25
C GLY A 110 -2.15 9.54 15.49
N LEU A 111 -1.03 9.19 14.86
CA LEU A 111 0.22 9.96 14.93
C LEU A 111 0.07 11.40 14.39
N TYR A 112 -0.62 11.59 13.27
CA TYR A 112 -0.75 12.91 12.65
C TYR A 112 -1.74 13.82 13.35
N ILE A 113 -2.76 13.27 14.01
CA ILE A 113 -3.71 14.07 14.82
C ILE A 113 -3.01 14.71 16.04
N HIS A 114 -1.98 14.05 16.60
CA HIS A 114 -1.20 14.60 17.71
C HIS A 114 -0.56 15.97 17.40
N PHE A 115 -0.34 16.32 16.12
CA PHE A 115 0.16 17.63 15.72
C PHE A 115 -0.71 18.78 16.24
N TRP A 116 -2.04 18.62 16.20
CA TRP A 116 -2.99 19.62 16.72
C TRP A 116 -3.52 19.27 18.10
N PHE A 117 -3.65 17.97 18.40
CA PHE A 117 -4.29 17.48 19.61
C PHE A 117 -3.37 16.55 20.39
N VAL A 118 -2.35 17.14 21.04
CA VAL A 118 -1.29 16.40 21.75
C VAL A 118 -1.83 15.44 22.82
N HIS A 119 -2.94 15.79 23.47
CA HIS A 119 -3.54 15.00 24.56
C HIS A 119 -4.50 13.89 24.10
N VAL A 120 -4.82 13.81 22.80
CA VAL A 120 -5.74 12.79 22.30
C VAL A 120 -4.95 11.52 21.99
N PRO A 121 -5.24 10.37 22.62
CA PRO A 121 -4.54 9.13 22.32
C PRO A 121 -4.71 8.70 20.86
N ALA A 122 -3.61 8.29 20.22
CA ALA A 122 -3.59 7.81 18.84
C ALA A 122 -4.66 6.72 18.55
N LEU A 123 -4.96 5.85 19.52
CA LEU A 123 -5.97 4.81 19.40
C LEU A 123 -7.39 5.38 19.27
N ILE A 124 -7.72 6.44 20.02
CA ILE A 124 -9.03 7.11 19.93
C ILE A 124 -9.16 7.77 18.56
N SER A 125 -8.12 8.51 18.14
CA SER A 125 -8.07 9.15 16.83
C SER A 125 -8.23 8.16 15.67
N GLY A 126 -7.48 7.06 15.68
CA GLY A 126 -7.58 6.00 14.68
C GLY A 126 -8.93 5.28 14.72
N GLY A 127 -9.45 4.97 15.91
CA GLY A 127 -10.76 4.35 16.09
C GLY A 127 -11.91 5.24 15.60
N SER A 128 -11.88 6.54 15.91
CA SER A 128 -12.86 7.51 15.42
C SER A 128 -12.83 7.63 13.89
N ALA A 129 -11.64 7.69 13.29
CA ALA A 129 -11.48 7.70 11.84
C ALA A 129 -12.07 6.43 11.20
N LEU A 130 -11.78 5.25 11.77
CA LEU A 130 -12.36 3.98 11.33
C LEU A 130 -13.89 3.99 11.38
N MET A 131 -14.49 4.46 12.47
CA MET A 131 -15.95 4.52 12.59
C MET A 131 -16.59 5.41 11.51
N ILE A 132 -15.96 6.55 11.20
CA ILE A 132 -16.39 7.43 10.11
C ILE A 132 -16.29 6.69 8.77
N LEU A 133 -15.15 6.05 8.48
CA LEU A 133 -14.94 5.32 7.24
C LEU A 133 -15.91 4.14 7.08
N MET A 134 -16.19 3.40 8.15
CA MET A 134 -17.20 2.34 8.16
C MET A 134 -18.58 2.90 7.85
N ALA A 135 -18.99 3.99 8.50
CA ALA A 135 -20.29 4.62 8.25
C ALA A 135 -20.43 5.03 6.77
N VAL A 136 -19.40 5.64 6.20
CA VAL A 136 -19.34 5.99 4.77
C VAL A 136 -19.50 4.76 3.88
N ASN A 137 -18.73 3.68 4.15
CA ASN A 137 -18.77 2.46 3.36
C ASN A 137 -20.13 1.73 3.44
N LEU A 138 -20.86 1.87 4.55
CA LEU A 138 -22.20 1.33 4.73
C LEU A 138 -23.28 2.13 3.96
N VAL A 139 -23.05 3.42 3.70
CA VAL A 139 -24.05 4.30 3.09
C VAL A 139 -24.16 4.13 1.58
N ALA A 140 -23.07 4.03 0.80
CA ALA A 140 -23.09 3.59 -0.60
C ALA A 140 -21.68 3.44 -1.21
N VAL A 141 -21.49 2.51 -2.15
CA VAL A 141 -20.26 2.39 -2.96
C VAL A 141 -19.96 3.67 -3.75
N LYS A 142 -20.97 4.42 -4.14
CA LYS A 142 -20.80 5.70 -4.83
C LYS A 142 -19.98 6.70 -3.98
N TRP A 143 -20.22 6.74 -2.67
CA TRP A 143 -19.50 7.65 -1.77
C TRP A 143 -18.03 7.27 -1.62
N PHE A 144 -17.69 5.98 -1.69
CA PHE A 144 -16.31 5.53 -1.75
C PHE A 144 -15.59 6.18 -2.95
N GLY A 145 -16.13 6.03 -4.17
CA GLY A 145 -15.48 6.56 -5.38
C GLY A 145 -15.35 8.08 -5.42
N GLU A 146 -16.36 8.82 -4.93
CA GLU A 146 -16.32 10.29 -4.89
C GLU A 146 -15.33 10.81 -3.85
N LEU A 147 -15.30 10.22 -2.65
CA LEU A 147 -14.33 10.60 -1.61
C LEU A 147 -12.90 10.30 -2.09
N GLU A 148 -12.69 9.16 -2.74
CA GLU A 148 -11.36 8.79 -3.22
C GLU A 148 -10.87 9.68 -4.36
N SER A 149 -11.77 10.10 -5.24
CA SER A 149 -11.49 11.14 -6.22
C SER A 149 -11.07 12.45 -5.56
N PHE A 150 -11.79 12.88 -4.53
CA PHE A 150 -11.52 14.12 -3.81
C PHE A 150 -10.18 14.06 -3.05
N PHE A 151 -9.94 12.98 -2.29
CA PHE A 151 -8.69 12.78 -1.57
C PHE A 151 -7.49 12.67 -2.51
N SER A 152 -7.65 12.04 -3.68
CA SER A 152 -6.59 11.95 -4.69
C SER A 152 -6.20 13.32 -5.25
N ILE A 153 -7.16 14.24 -5.46
CA ILE A 153 -6.87 15.61 -5.91
C ILE A 153 -6.02 16.35 -4.87
N ILE A 154 -6.41 16.29 -3.59
CA ILE A 154 -5.67 16.92 -2.49
C ILE A 154 -4.24 16.39 -2.43
N LYS A 155 -4.07 15.07 -2.51
CA LYS A 155 -2.74 14.41 -2.51
C LYS A 155 -1.86 14.90 -3.64
N ILE A 156 -2.37 14.87 -4.87
CA ILE A 156 -1.60 15.25 -6.07
C ILE A 156 -1.19 16.72 -5.99
N LEU A 157 -2.13 17.62 -5.67
CA LEU A 157 -1.85 19.04 -5.56
C LEU A 157 -0.80 19.35 -4.49
N GLY A 158 -0.93 18.74 -3.31
CA GLY A 158 0.01 19.00 -2.24
C GLY A 158 1.41 18.41 -2.49
N ILE A 159 1.52 17.25 -3.16
CA ILE A 159 2.82 16.73 -3.61
C ILE A 159 3.46 17.69 -4.63
N VAL A 160 2.70 18.14 -5.64
CA VAL A 160 3.21 19.09 -6.65
C VAL A 160 3.67 20.38 -5.98
N PHE A 161 2.87 20.94 -5.08
CA PHE A 161 3.23 22.12 -4.30
C PHE A 161 4.54 21.92 -3.54
N PHE A 162 4.69 20.77 -2.87
CA PHE A 162 5.88 20.47 -2.08
C PHE A 162 7.15 20.32 -2.94
N ILE A 163 7.04 19.68 -4.11
CA ILE A 163 8.15 19.57 -5.05
C ILE A 163 8.58 20.95 -5.54
N LEU A 164 7.63 21.78 -5.96
CA LEU A 164 7.91 23.15 -6.41
C LEU A 164 8.56 23.99 -5.29
N LEU A 165 8.09 23.83 -4.06
CA LEU A 165 8.67 24.50 -2.90
C LEU A 165 10.11 24.08 -2.67
N GLY A 166 10.41 22.77 -2.63
CA GLY A 166 11.78 22.29 -2.42
C GLY A 166 12.73 22.74 -3.53
N ILE A 167 12.28 22.73 -4.80
CA ILE A 167 13.05 23.29 -5.92
C ILE A 167 13.29 24.79 -5.73
N GLY A 168 12.24 25.56 -5.42
CA GLY A 168 12.35 27.01 -5.23
C GLY A 168 13.29 27.41 -4.09
N LEU A 169 13.24 26.69 -2.97
CA LEU A 169 14.17 26.89 -1.83
C LEU A 169 15.62 26.56 -2.20
N SER A 170 15.81 25.52 -3.02
CA SER A 170 17.13 25.11 -3.50
C SER A 170 17.73 26.11 -4.50
N VAL A 171 16.92 26.62 -5.44
CA VAL A 171 17.35 27.64 -6.42
C VAL A 171 17.68 28.97 -5.74
N SER A 172 16.92 29.34 -4.71
CA SER A 172 17.14 30.60 -3.96
C SER A 172 18.27 30.51 -2.92
N TYR A 173 18.94 29.36 -2.79
CA TYR A 173 19.95 29.09 -1.75
C TYR A 173 19.45 29.48 -0.35
N PHE A 174 18.18 29.14 -0.06
CA PHE A 174 17.54 29.51 1.19
C PHE A 174 18.38 29.02 2.37
N HIS A 175 18.67 29.93 3.31
CA HIS A 175 19.45 29.60 4.48
C HIS A 175 18.53 29.14 5.60
N THR A 176 18.54 27.84 5.87
CA THR A 176 17.78 27.25 6.97
C THR A 176 18.51 27.54 8.29
N GLN A 177 18.18 28.67 8.92
CA GLN A 177 18.84 29.17 10.13
C GLN A 177 18.87 28.15 11.28
N SER A 178 17.83 27.33 11.41
CA SER A 178 17.70 26.30 12.47
C SER A 178 18.79 25.21 12.41
N ILE A 179 19.35 24.95 11.23
CA ILE A 179 20.44 23.96 11.02
C ILE A 179 21.72 24.59 10.50
N GLY A 180 21.75 25.90 10.26
CA GLY A 180 22.93 26.63 9.78
C GLY A 180 23.38 26.26 8.36
N ILE A 181 22.50 25.61 7.57
CA ILE A 181 22.85 25.04 6.26
C ILE A 181 22.04 25.74 5.15
N LYS A 182 22.69 26.00 4.01
CA LYS A 182 22.03 26.52 2.81
C LYS A 182 21.45 25.37 1.98
N ALA A 183 20.17 25.46 1.63
CA ALA A 183 19.55 24.55 0.66
C ALA A 183 20.35 24.59 -0.64
N ASN A 184 20.70 23.43 -1.18
CA ASN A 184 21.46 23.30 -2.40
C ASN A 184 21.19 21.93 -3.03
N PHE A 185 21.17 21.86 -4.36
CA PHE A 185 21.05 20.65 -5.16
C PHE A 185 22.15 19.59 -4.87
N GLY A 186 23.18 19.93 -4.08
CA GLY A 186 24.36 19.11 -3.80
C GLY A 186 24.51 18.55 -2.38
N GLN A 187 23.51 18.62 -1.49
CA GLN A 187 23.62 18.01 -0.14
C GLN A 187 23.54 16.47 -0.11
N LEU A 188 23.84 15.81 -1.23
CA LEU A 188 23.94 14.35 -1.33
C LEU A 188 25.34 13.84 -0.99
N ASN A 189 26.10 14.63 -0.21
CA ASN A 189 27.39 14.21 0.34
C ASN A 189 27.16 12.92 1.14
N GLU A 190 27.97 11.89 0.85
CA GLU A 190 27.76 10.52 1.33
C GLU A 190 26.50 9.87 0.77
N LEU A 191 26.54 9.44 -0.50
CA LEU A 191 25.42 8.71 -1.13
C LEU A 191 25.08 7.41 -0.39
N LEU A 192 26.10 6.69 0.08
CA LEU A 192 26.00 5.37 0.74
C LEU A 192 26.60 5.43 2.16
N PRO A 193 26.01 6.20 3.10
CA PRO A 193 26.59 6.41 4.44
C PRO A 193 26.59 5.12 5.27
N PHE A 194 25.64 4.22 4.99
CA PHE A 194 25.51 2.91 5.65
C PHE A 194 25.88 1.74 4.71
N GLY A 195 26.54 2.04 3.58
CA GLY A 195 26.87 1.07 2.55
C GLY A 195 25.65 0.33 1.96
N PHE A 196 25.92 -0.80 1.30
CA PHE A 196 24.87 -1.64 0.72
C PHE A 196 23.93 -2.24 1.78
N ALA A 197 24.40 -2.41 3.02
CA ALA A 197 23.58 -2.95 4.10
C ALA A 197 22.39 -2.03 4.42
N GLY A 198 22.63 -0.72 4.56
CA GLY A 198 21.56 0.26 4.78
C GLY A 198 20.60 0.38 3.59
N MET A 199 21.14 0.31 2.37
CA MET A 199 20.33 0.25 1.15
C MET A 199 19.38 -0.96 1.19
N ILE A 200 19.91 -2.16 1.45
CA ILE A 200 19.15 -3.42 1.56
C ILE A 200 18.10 -3.36 2.67
N ALA A 201 18.43 -2.79 3.83
CA ALA A 201 17.52 -2.64 4.97
C ALA A 201 16.33 -1.70 4.69
N SER A 202 16.47 -0.74 3.76
CA SER A 202 15.40 0.20 3.42
C SER A 202 14.35 -0.36 2.44
N PHE A 203 14.68 -1.40 1.65
CA PHE A 203 13.79 -1.95 0.63
C PHE A 203 12.40 -2.35 1.16
N PRO A 204 12.26 -3.02 2.32
CA PRO A 204 10.94 -3.41 2.81
C PRO A 204 10.02 -2.23 3.09
N MET A 205 10.54 -1.14 3.66
CA MET A 205 9.78 0.08 3.92
C MET A 205 9.44 0.82 2.62
N VAL A 206 10.37 0.84 1.65
CA VAL A 206 10.11 1.42 0.34
C VAL A 206 9.04 0.62 -0.44
N LEU A 207 9.09 -0.71 -0.40
CA LEU A 207 8.07 -1.56 -1.00
C LEU A 207 6.70 -1.40 -0.33
N PHE A 208 6.66 -1.20 0.99
CA PHE A 208 5.44 -0.86 1.69
C PHE A 208 4.79 0.40 1.09
N SER A 209 5.58 1.41 0.72
CA SER A 209 5.08 2.62 0.07
C SER A 209 4.38 2.37 -1.27
N PHE A 210 4.65 1.23 -1.93
CA PHE A 210 3.99 0.83 -3.18
C PHE A 210 2.79 -0.10 -2.97
N ALA A 211 2.51 -0.52 -1.73
CA ALA A 211 1.37 -1.36 -1.40
C ALA A 211 0.05 -0.71 -1.85
N GLY A 212 -0.88 -1.53 -2.34
CA GLY A 212 -2.18 -1.05 -2.85
C GLY A 212 -2.17 -0.65 -4.32
N ILE A 213 -1.03 -0.70 -5.01
CA ILE A 213 -0.99 -0.54 -6.46
C ILE A 213 -1.81 -1.62 -7.19
N GLU A 214 -1.82 -2.83 -6.65
CA GLU A 214 -2.58 -3.96 -7.15
C GLU A 214 -4.08 -3.86 -6.87
N MET A 215 -4.55 -2.83 -6.13
CA MET A 215 -5.98 -2.58 -5.93
C MET A 215 -6.74 -2.43 -7.25
N ILE A 216 -6.05 -1.98 -8.31
CA ILE A 216 -6.62 -1.94 -9.66
C ILE A 216 -7.17 -3.33 -10.04
N GLY A 217 -6.48 -4.41 -9.69
CA GLY A 217 -6.92 -5.79 -9.90
C GLY A 217 -8.25 -6.15 -9.24
N LEU A 218 -8.58 -5.55 -8.08
CA LEU A 218 -9.88 -5.73 -7.42
C LEU A 218 -11.01 -4.99 -8.16
N THR A 219 -10.68 -3.90 -8.84
CA THR A 219 -11.67 -3.09 -9.57
C THR A 219 -11.92 -3.58 -10.99
N VAL A 220 -11.11 -4.52 -11.52
CA VAL A 220 -11.25 -5.06 -12.89
C VAL A 220 -12.66 -5.62 -13.12
N GLY A 221 -13.18 -6.45 -12.19
CA GLY A 221 -14.52 -7.03 -12.30
C GLY A 221 -15.69 -6.04 -12.16
N GLU A 222 -15.43 -4.85 -11.61
CA GLU A 222 -16.44 -3.80 -11.38
C GLU A 222 -16.37 -2.66 -12.41
N THR A 223 -15.40 -2.70 -13.32
CA THR A 223 -15.11 -1.63 -14.28
C THR A 223 -15.86 -1.82 -15.61
N SER A 224 -16.28 -0.71 -16.23
CA SER A 224 -16.99 -0.68 -17.51
C SER A 224 -16.12 -1.05 -18.72
N ASP A 225 -14.85 -0.62 -18.73
CA ASP A 225 -13.83 -0.97 -19.74
C ASP A 225 -12.53 -1.41 -19.05
N PRO A 226 -12.43 -2.68 -18.64
CA PRO A 226 -11.28 -3.18 -17.89
C PRO A 226 -9.97 -3.09 -18.67
N GLN A 227 -10.01 -3.30 -19.98
CA GLN A 227 -8.80 -3.31 -20.82
C GLN A 227 -8.16 -1.93 -20.91
N LYS A 228 -8.96 -0.90 -21.23
CA LYS A 228 -8.48 0.47 -21.33
C LYS A 228 -7.99 0.98 -19.98
N ASN A 229 -8.76 0.74 -18.92
CA ASN A 229 -8.43 1.24 -17.59
C ASN A 229 -7.18 0.59 -17.01
N LEU A 230 -7.01 -0.73 -17.19
CA LEU A 230 -5.81 -1.45 -16.77
C LEU A 230 -4.56 -0.97 -17.52
N LYS A 231 -4.65 -0.81 -18.84
CA LYS A 231 -3.55 -0.29 -19.67
C LYS A 231 -3.12 1.11 -19.25
N ASN A 232 -4.08 2.01 -19.02
CA ASN A 232 -3.79 3.38 -18.57
C ASN A 232 -3.12 3.38 -17.19
N ALA A 233 -3.62 2.56 -16.27
CA ALA A 233 -3.06 2.50 -14.93
C ALA A 233 -1.61 1.98 -14.91
N ILE A 234 -1.30 0.98 -15.75
CA ILE A 234 0.08 0.48 -15.94
C ILE A 234 0.96 1.57 -16.56
N ASN A 235 0.50 2.25 -17.61
CA ASN A 235 1.30 3.27 -18.32
C ASN A 235 1.54 4.55 -17.50
N CYS A 236 0.64 4.89 -16.57
CA CYS A 236 0.82 6.03 -15.68
C CYS A 236 1.79 5.74 -14.53
N LEU A 237 2.11 4.47 -14.24
CA LEU A 237 2.91 4.08 -13.09
C LEU A 237 4.35 4.65 -13.10
N PRO A 238 5.13 4.61 -14.20
CA PRO A 238 6.47 5.20 -14.21
C PRO A 238 6.46 6.69 -13.86
N TRP A 239 5.51 7.44 -14.40
CA TRP A 239 5.32 8.85 -14.08
C TRP A 239 4.98 9.05 -12.60
N ARG A 240 4.13 8.18 -12.05
CA ARG A 240 3.77 8.17 -10.63
C ARG A 240 5.01 7.98 -9.75
N ILE A 241 5.88 7.04 -10.09
CA ILE A 241 7.14 6.75 -9.38
C ILE A 241 8.08 7.97 -9.44
N LEU A 242 8.33 8.51 -10.65
CA LEU A 242 9.27 9.61 -10.84
C LEU A 242 8.80 10.90 -10.16
N PHE A 243 7.54 11.29 -10.36
CA PHE A 243 7.05 12.55 -9.82
C PHE A 243 6.73 12.46 -8.33
N PHE A 244 5.93 11.48 -7.90
CA PHE A 244 5.44 11.48 -6.52
C PHE A 244 6.41 10.87 -5.52
N TYR A 245 7.20 9.87 -5.92
CA TYR A 245 8.13 9.23 -4.99
C TYR A 245 9.50 9.89 -5.07
N VAL A 246 10.15 9.80 -6.23
CA VAL A 246 11.50 10.33 -6.44
C VAL A 246 11.51 11.85 -6.29
N GLY A 247 10.56 12.56 -6.91
CA GLY A 247 10.46 14.02 -6.83
C GLY A 247 10.27 14.54 -5.39
N THR A 248 9.39 13.93 -4.61
CA THR A 248 9.16 14.31 -3.21
C THR A 248 10.38 14.02 -2.33
N ILE A 249 11.04 12.88 -2.49
CA ILE A 249 12.23 12.55 -1.71
C ILE A 249 13.39 13.49 -2.07
N LEU A 250 13.61 13.77 -3.35
CA LEU A 250 14.60 14.75 -3.79
C LEU A 250 14.33 16.14 -3.22
N SER A 251 13.07 16.59 -3.23
CA SER A 251 12.72 17.90 -2.71
C SER A 251 12.96 18.03 -1.20
N ILE A 252 12.82 16.95 -0.43
CA ILE A 252 13.23 16.91 0.98
C ILE A 252 14.75 17.02 1.10
N LEU A 253 15.48 16.15 0.41
CA LEU A 253 16.93 16.00 0.54
C LEU A 253 17.73 17.21 0.02
N PHE A 254 17.16 18.04 -0.86
CA PHE A 254 17.79 19.29 -1.28
C PHE A 254 17.70 20.41 -0.23
N VAL A 255 16.70 20.34 0.65
CA VAL A 255 16.43 21.39 1.65
C VAL A 255 17.00 21.03 3.01
N VAL A 256 16.86 19.77 3.42
CA VAL A 256 17.29 19.30 4.74
C VAL A 256 18.23 18.10 4.57
N PRO A 257 19.44 18.13 5.18
CA PRO A 257 20.34 17.00 5.19
C PRO A 257 19.66 15.78 5.81
N TRP A 258 19.91 14.60 5.24
CA TRP A 258 19.27 13.36 5.66
C TRP A 258 19.51 13.01 7.15
N HIS A 259 20.63 13.43 7.73
CA HIS A 259 20.99 13.20 9.14
C HIS A 259 20.30 14.17 10.12
N CYS A 260 19.74 15.28 9.63
CA CYS A 260 18.98 16.24 10.44
C CYS A 260 17.48 15.91 10.49
N LEU A 261 17.01 14.98 9.65
CA LEU A 261 15.59 14.60 9.62
C LEU A 261 15.23 13.85 10.90
N ASP A 262 14.27 14.41 11.65
CA ASP A 262 13.72 13.73 12.80
C ASP A 262 12.90 12.51 12.34
N LEU A 263 13.15 11.36 12.97
CA LEU A 263 12.39 10.13 12.75
C LEU A 263 10.99 10.17 13.39
N LYS A 264 10.71 11.23 14.15
CA LYS A 264 9.46 11.38 14.90
C LYS A 264 8.28 11.84 14.05
N GLU A 265 8.52 12.60 12.99
CA GLU A 265 7.47 13.18 12.14
C GLU A 265 7.70 12.83 10.66
N SER A 266 6.75 13.23 9.81
CA SER A 266 6.96 13.15 8.36
C SER A 266 8.11 14.08 7.96
N PRO A 267 9.05 13.65 7.10
CA PRO A 267 10.16 14.49 6.65
C PRO A 267 9.68 15.78 5.99
N LEU A 268 8.50 15.76 5.38
CA LEU A 268 7.89 16.93 4.76
C LEU A 268 7.44 17.96 5.80
N VAL A 269 6.89 17.50 6.93
CA VAL A 269 6.46 18.36 8.04
C VAL A 269 7.70 18.93 8.74
N THR A 270 8.68 18.07 9.01
CA THR A 270 9.97 18.46 9.61
C THR A 270 10.69 19.52 8.76
N MET A 271 10.73 19.34 7.43
CA MET A 271 11.32 20.33 6.51
C MET A 271 10.68 21.70 6.69
N LEU A 272 9.34 21.76 6.76
CA LEU A 272 8.59 23.02 6.87
C LEU A 272 8.75 23.68 8.24
N GLN A 273 8.81 22.90 9.31
CA GLN A 273 9.11 23.40 10.65
C GLN A 273 10.53 23.98 10.72
N MET A 274 11.53 23.33 10.10
CA MET A 274 12.92 23.79 10.09
C MET A 274 13.10 25.13 9.37
N ILE A 275 12.32 25.40 8.33
CA ILE A 275 12.32 26.72 7.64
C ILE A 275 11.36 27.73 8.30
N HIS A 276 10.86 27.45 9.51
CA HIS A 276 9.91 28.28 10.28
C HIS A 276 8.56 28.54 9.59
N CYS A 277 8.12 27.64 8.70
CA CYS A 277 6.82 27.71 8.04
C CYS A 277 5.77 26.85 8.78
N GLN A 278 5.32 27.31 9.96
CA GLN A 278 4.37 26.56 10.80
C GLN A 278 3.04 26.28 10.08
N SER A 279 2.50 27.27 9.36
CA SER A 279 1.26 27.12 8.59
C SER A 279 1.41 26.11 7.46
N GLY A 280 2.56 26.09 6.78
CA GLY A 280 2.87 25.09 5.75
C GLY A 280 2.95 23.70 6.36
N ALA A 281 3.62 23.55 7.50
CA ALA A 281 3.72 22.28 8.23
C ALA A 281 2.33 21.73 8.58
N ALA A 282 1.42 22.59 9.06
CA ALA A 282 0.03 22.21 9.34
C ALA A 282 -0.73 21.76 8.08
N ILE A 283 -0.60 22.48 6.96
CA ILE A 283 -1.25 22.11 5.68
C ILE A 283 -0.75 20.75 5.19
N VAL A 284 0.57 20.53 5.22
CA VAL A 284 1.16 19.24 4.81
C VAL A 284 0.74 18.12 5.75
N ASN A 285 0.72 18.35 7.07
CA ASN A 285 0.23 17.38 8.03
C ASN A 285 -1.23 16.98 7.74
N LEU A 286 -2.08 17.96 7.38
CA LEU A 286 -3.47 17.72 7.00
C LEU A 286 -3.58 16.93 5.69
N MET A 287 -2.75 17.25 4.69
CA MET A 287 -2.68 16.50 3.45
C MET A 287 -2.31 15.04 3.70
N ILE A 288 -1.34 14.77 4.57
CA ILE A 288 -0.91 13.41 4.90
C ILE A 288 -2.03 12.67 5.65
N LEU A 289 -2.75 13.33 6.55
CA LEU A 289 -3.92 12.77 7.21
C LEU A 289 -5.02 12.39 6.20
N VAL A 290 -5.27 13.23 5.19
CA VAL A 290 -6.17 12.91 4.08
C VAL A 290 -5.67 11.72 3.26
N ALA A 291 -4.37 11.63 2.99
CA ALA A 291 -3.76 10.48 2.32
C ALA A 291 -3.96 9.18 3.12
N SER A 292 -3.79 9.25 4.44
CA SER A 292 -3.97 8.13 5.36
C SER A 292 -5.43 7.67 5.41
N LEU A 293 -6.38 8.61 5.50
CA LEU A 293 -7.82 8.31 5.47
C LEU A 293 -8.24 7.63 4.16
N SER A 294 -7.70 8.10 3.03
CA SER A 294 -7.92 7.51 1.71
C SER A 294 -7.41 6.06 1.63
N SER A 295 -6.20 5.81 2.11
CA SER A 295 -5.61 4.46 2.12
C SER A 295 -6.36 3.52 3.08
N ALA A 296 -6.73 4.00 4.28
CA ALA A 296 -7.54 3.24 5.24
C ALA A 296 -8.94 2.92 4.68
N ASN A 297 -9.55 3.86 3.96
CA ASN A 297 -10.84 3.65 3.28
C ASN A 297 -10.73 2.55 2.22
N SER A 298 -9.66 2.59 1.41
CA SER A 298 -9.33 1.55 0.43
C SER A 298 -9.09 0.19 1.08
N ALA A 299 -8.48 0.13 2.27
CA ALA A 299 -8.32 -1.10 3.03
C ALA A 299 -9.66 -1.68 3.54
N VAL A 300 -10.55 -0.83 4.07
CA VAL A 300 -11.92 -1.24 4.47
C VAL A 300 -12.70 -1.77 3.25
N TYR A 301 -12.60 -1.07 2.12
CA TYR A 301 -13.21 -1.49 0.87
C TYR A 301 -12.65 -2.85 0.43
N SER A 302 -11.33 -2.98 0.26
CA SER A 302 -10.69 -4.19 -0.27
C SER A 302 -10.94 -5.42 0.60
N THR A 303 -10.71 -5.33 1.92
CA THR A 303 -10.92 -6.47 2.83
C THR A 303 -12.35 -6.99 2.83
N SER A 304 -13.34 -6.08 2.83
CA SER A 304 -14.75 -6.47 2.83
C SER A 304 -15.18 -7.17 1.53
N ARG A 305 -14.61 -6.77 0.38
CA ARG A 305 -14.87 -7.44 -0.92
C ARG A 305 -14.16 -8.77 -1.03
N ILE A 306 -12.92 -8.88 -0.52
CA ILE A 306 -12.20 -10.16 -0.48
C ILE A 306 -12.98 -11.18 0.36
N LEU A 307 -13.51 -10.79 1.53
CA LEU A 307 -14.37 -11.68 2.34
C LEU A 307 -15.64 -12.11 1.59
N TYR A 308 -16.30 -11.18 0.91
CA TYR A 308 -17.48 -11.47 0.10
C TYR A 308 -17.17 -12.43 -1.06
N GLN A 309 -16.04 -12.25 -1.75
CA GLN A 309 -15.60 -13.13 -2.84
C GLN A 309 -15.23 -14.52 -2.32
N THR A 310 -14.51 -14.60 -1.20
CA THR A 310 -14.16 -15.86 -0.54
C THR A 310 -15.40 -16.67 -0.12
N ALA A 311 -16.47 -15.97 0.27
CA ALA A 311 -17.75 -16.61 0.57
C ALA A 311 -18.47 -17.15 -0.67
N LYS A 312 -18.33 -16.49 -1.83
CA LYS A 312 -18.85 -17.02 -3.11
C LYS A 312 -18.15 -18.30 -3.54
N GLU A 313 -16.86 -18.41 -3.23
CA GLU A 313 -16.03 -19.59 -3.45
C GLU A 313 -16.29 -20.71 -2.43
N LYS A 314 -17.36 -20.60 -1.61
CA LYS A 314 -17.76 -21.58 -0.57
C LYS A 314 -16.70 -21.81 0.52
N SER A 315 -15.68 -20.96 0.62
CA SER A 315 -14.64 -21.02 1.65
C SER A 315 -15.04 -20.31 2.95
N LEU A 316 -16.15 -19.58 2.95
CA LEU A 316 -16.74 -18.95 4.13
C LEU A 316 -18.25 -19.24 4.21
N PRO A 317 -18.84 -19.13 5.41
CA PRO A 317 -20.28 -19.28 5.57
C PRO A 317 -21.11 -18.37 4.64
N PRO A 318 -22.27 -18.82 4.16
CA PRO A 318 -23.03 -18.12 3.12
C PRO A 318 -23.55 -16.74 3.54
N TRP A 319 -23.62 -16.43 4.83
CA TRP A 319 -24.04 -15.12 5.33
C TRP A 319 -23.04 -13.99 4.99
N PHE A 320 -21.77 -14.31 4.71
CA PHE A 320 -20.81 -13.34 4.17
C PHE A 320 -21.18 -12.87 2.74
N CYS A 321 -21.99 -13.64 2.00
CA CYS A 321 -22.53 -13.25 0.69
C CYS A 321 -23.74 -12.29 0.80
N ALA A 322 -24.19 -11.94 2.01
CA ALA A 322 -25.33 -11.05 2.17
C ALA A 322 -24.96 -9.60 1.79
N LEU A 323 -25.68 -9.06 0.81
CA LEU A 323 -25.57 -7.67 0.38
C LEU A 323 -26.67 -6.82 1.04
N SER A 324 -26.34 -5.58 1.40
CA SER A 324 -27.33 -4.59 1.81
C SER A 324 -28.25 -4.20 0.63
N LYS A 325 -29.38 -3.52 0.92
CA LYS A 325 -30.27 -2.95 -0.12
C LYS A 325 -29.55 -2.05 -1.13
N LYS A 326 -28.35 -1.56 -0.77
CA LYS A 326 -27.51 -0.67 -1.57
C LYS A 326 -26.39 -1.40 -2.32
N GLY A 327 -26.34 -2.74 -2.23
CA GLY A 327 -25.38 -3.57 -2.96
C GLY A 327 -23.99 -3.66 -2.32
N VAL A 328 -23.90 -3.52 -1.00
CA VAL A 328 -22.63 -3.51 -0.24
C VAL A 328 -22.55 -4.73 0.69
N PRO A 329 -21.39 -5.41 0.83
CA PRO A 329 -21.24 -6.56 1.74
C PRO A 329 -21.25 -6.11 3.21
N LEU A 330 -22.44 -6.14 3.83
CA LEU A 330 -22.67 -5.61 5.19
C LEU A 330 -21.80 -6.32 6.23
N HIS A 331 -21.87 -7.66 6.28
CA HIS A 331 -21.10 -8.46 7.22
C HIS A 331 -19.59 -8.34 7.00
N GLY A 332 -19.17 -8.24 5.74
CA GLY A 332 -17.77 -8.00 5.40
C GLY A 332 -17.24 -6.71 6.01
N ILE A 333 -17.99 -5.60 5.88
CA ILE A 333 -17.59 -4.31 6.47
C ILE A 333 -17.58 -4.37 8.00
N LEU A 334 -18.62 -4.93 8.63
CA LEU A 334 -18.71 -4.98 10.09
C LEU A 334 -17.56 -5.81 10.68
N ILE A 335 -17.27 -6.98 10.12
CA ILE A 335 -16.18 -7.85 10.60
C ILE A 335 -14.83 -7.20 10.37
N THR A 336 -14.58 -6.63 9.18
CA THR A 336 -13.38 -5.83 8.92
C THR A 336 -13.21 -4.73 9.97
N GLY A 337 -14.27 -4.00 10.29
CA GLY A 337 -14.26 -2.95 11.30
C GLY A 337 -13.91 -3.45 12.69
N THR A 338 -14.54 -4.54 13.14
CA THR A 338 -14.24 -5.18 14.43
C THR A 338 -12.79 -5.65 14.49
N LEU A 339 -12.28 -6.25 13.41
CA LEU A 339 -10.89 -6.69 13.33
C LEU A 339 -9.91 -5.51 13.34
N PHE A 340 -10.23 -4.40 12.68
CA PHE A 340 -9.42 -3.19 12.77
C PHE A 340 -9.42 -2.59 14.17
N LEU A 341 -10.57 -2.54 14.85
CA LEU A 341 -10.64 -2.10 16.26
C LEU A 341 -9.82 -3.02 17.18
N ALA A 342 -9.97 -4.34 17.02
CA ALA A 342 -9.19 -5.32 17.79
C ALA A 342 -7.69 -5.20 17.51
N GLY A 343 -7.31 -5.00 16.25
CA GLY A 343 -5.92 -4.76 15.85
C GLY A 343 -5.36 -3.45 16.41
N LEU A 344 -6.16 -2.37 16.42
CA LEU A 344 -5.77 -1.11 17.08
C LEU A 344 -5.54 -1.30 18.57
N CYS A 345 -6.31 -2.15 19.26
CA CYS A 345 -6.07 -2.48 20.67
C CYS A 345 -4.72 -3.19 20.90
N LEU A 346 -4.08 -3.79 19.88
CA LEU A 346 -2.73 -4.32 20.03
C LEU A 346 -1.68 -3.23 20.31
N HIS A 347 -2.01 -1.97 20.00
CA HIS A 347 -1.19 -0.82 20.37
C HIS A 347 -0.89 -0.76 21.87
N PHE A 348 -1.81 -1.22 22.74
CA PHE A 348 -1.60 -1.27 24.20
C PHE A 348 -0.40 -2.13 24.61
N PHE A 349 0.01 -3.11 23.80
CA PHE A 349 1.17 -3.97 24.08
C PHE A 349 2.49 -3.42 23.55
N VAL A 350 2.44 -2.55 22.54
CA VAL A 350 3.63 -1.96 21.91
C VAL A 350 3.97 -0.60 22.53
N ALA A 351 2.97 0.14 23.00
CA ALA A 351 3.03 1.47 23.61
C ALA A 351 3.68 2.59 22.76
N ASP A 352 4.29 2.27 21.62
CA ASP A 352 4.82 3.21 20.63
C ASP A 352 4.11 3.03 19.28
N SER A 353 3.38 4.06 18.84
CA SER A 353 2.62 4.06 17.59
C SER A 353 3.51 3.93 16.34
N ARG A 354 4.74 4.45 16.38
CA ARG A 354 5.67 4.38 15.26
C ARG A 354 6.26 2.98 15.14
N LEU A 355 6.61 2.40 16.27
CA LEU A 355 7.01 0.99 16.31
C LEU A 355 5.90 0.11 15.77
N PHE A 356 4.67 0.33 16.24
CA PHE A 356 3.51 -0.42 15.76
C PHE A 356 3.29 -0.25 14.25
N PHE A 357 3.40 0.97 13.73
CA PHE A 357 3.38 1.25 12.29
C PHE A 357 4.48 0.47 11.53
N GLN A 358 5.72 0.49 12.01
CA GLN A 358 6.83 -0.22 11.35
C GLN A 358 6.64 -1.74 11.35
N LEU A 359 6.11 -2.31 12.43
CA LEU A 359 5.78 -3.74 12.51
C LEU A 359 4.66 -4.11 11.53
N LEU A 360 3.59 -3.32 11.48
CA LEU A 360 2.50 -3.51 10.54
C LEU A 360 2.96 -3.36 9.08
N ALA A 361 3.81 -2.37 8.79
CA ALA A 361 4.40 -2.17 7.48
C ALA A 361 5.26 -3.38 7.07
N GLY A 362 6.12 -3.89 7.96
CA GLY A 362 6.94 -5.08 7.71
C GLY A 362 6.09 -6.34 7.47
N MET A 363 5.03 -6.54 8.25
CA MET A 363 4.09 -7.66 8.09
C MET A 363 3.39 -7.56 6.73
N THR A 364 2.87 -6.38 6.41
CA THR A 364 2.17 -6.09 5.17
C THR A 364 3.08 -6.33 3.97
N THR A 365 4.31 -5.81 3.98
CA THR A 365 5.29 -6.06 2.92
C THR A 365 5.60 -7.54 2.75
N SER A 366 5.77 -8.29 3.85
CA SER A 366 6.03 -9.74 3.78
C SER A 366 4.89 -10.49 3.10
N CYS A 367 3.65 -10.15 3.43
CA CYS A 367 2.47 -10.74 2.80
C CYS A 367 2.37 -10.34 1.32
N PHE A 368 2.65 -9.08 0.99
CA PHE A 368 2.66 -8.61 -0.41
C PHE A 368 3.73 -9.28 -1.26
N LEU A 369 4.94 -9.48 -0.72
CA LEU A 369 6.00 -10.21 -1.42
C LEU A 369 5.54 -11.61 -1.82
N PHE A 370 4.79 -12.31 -0.96
CA PHE A 370 4.20 -13.61 -1.29
C PHE A 370 3.14 -13.53 -2.39
N VAL A 371 2.19 -12.58 -2.27
CA VAL A 371 1.11 -12.39 -3.26
C VAL A 371 1.69 -12.00 -4.62
N TRP A 372 2.59 -11.02 -4.66
CA TRP A 372 3.24 -10.55 -5.88
C TRP A 372 4.12 -11.63 -6.52
N SER A 373 4.83 -12.41 -5.72
CA SER A 373 5.58 -13.58 -6.23
C SER A 373 4.64 -14.61 -6.85
N SER A 374 3.47 -14.85 -6.25
CA SER A 374 2.48 -15.77 -6.81
C SER A 374 1.91 -15.28 -8.16
N ILE A 375 1.69 -13.98 -8.32
CA ILE A 375 1.30 -13.37 -9.60
C ILE A 375 2.37 -13.62 -10.67
N LEU A 376 3.65 -13.39 -10.34
CA LEU A 376 4.76 -13.66 -11.26
C LEU A 376 4.87 -15.15 -11.62
N CYS A 377 4.68 -16.05 -10.65
CA CYS A 377 4.64 -17.49 -10.91
C CYS A 377 3.51 -17.86 -11.89
N ALA A 378 2.31 -17.32 -11.73
CA ALA A 378 1.21 -17.53 -12.67
C ALA A 378 1.53 -16.96 -14.06
N HIS A 379 2.16 -15.78 -14.13
CA HIS A 379 2.58 -15.18 -15.40
C HIS A 379 3.65 -16.03 -16.12
N ILE A 380 4.58 -16.64 -15.39
CA ILE A 380 5.56 -17.57 -15.96
C ILE A 380 4.86 -18.79 -16.60
N GLN A 381 3.85 -19.35 -15.95
CA GLN A 381 3.09 -20.48 -16.51
C GLN A 381 2.29 -20.05 -17.75
N PHE A 382 1.64 -18.89 -17.69
CA PHE A 382 0.96 -18.28 -18.82
C PHE A 382 1.87 -18.09 -20.05
N VAL A 383 3.10 -17.57 -19.85
CA VAL A 383 4.07 -17.37 -20.94
C VAL A 383 4.50 -18.70 -21.55
N LYS A 384 4.68 -19.74 -20.72
CA LYS A 384 4.99 -21.11 -21.20
C LYS A 384 3.84 -21.69 -22.02
N GLU A 385 2.61 -21.61 -21.53
CA GLU A 385 1.43 -22.14 -22.22
C GLU A 385 1.22 -21.47 -23.58
N LYS A 386 1.34 -20.14 -23.65
CA LYS A 386 1.18 -19.41 -24.92
C LYS A 386 2.37 -19.54 -25.89
N LYS A 387 3.41 -20.31 -25.56
CA LYS A 387 4.67 -20.41 -26.33
C LYS A 387 5.21 -19.04 -26.77
N ARG A 388 4.99 -18.00 -25.94
CA ARG A 388 5.49 -16.65 -26.22
C ARG A 388 7.02 -16.64 -26.06
N ASN A 389 7.67 -15.59 -26.58
CA ASN A 389 9.11 -15.38 -26.40
C ASN A 389 9.54 -15.59 -24.94
N THR A 390 10.75 -16.12 -24.74
CA THR A 390 11.31 -16.41 -23.41
C THR A 390 11.69 -15.17 -22.61
N ILE A 391 11.79 -14.01 -23.27
CA ILE A 391 12.18 -12.73 -22.65
C ILE A 391 11.29 -12.33 -21.45
N PRO A 392 9.93 -12.33 -21.56
CA PRO A 392 9.04 -12.16 -20.42
C PRO A 392 9.37 -13.08 -19.23
N ARG A 393 9.64 -14.36 -19.48
CA ARG A 393 9.92 -15.35 -18.42
C ARG A 393 11.20 -15.03 -17.63
N TYR A 394 12.28 -14.60 -18.30
CA TYR A 394 13.51 -14.22 -17.60
C TYR A 394 13.35 -12.94 -16.78
N LYS A 395 12.51 -12.01 -17.25
CA LYS A 395 12.17 -10.80 -16.48
C LYS A 395 11.41 -11.16 -15.20
N ASP A 396 10.40 -12.01 -15.29
CA ASP A 396 9.63 -12.44 -14.11
C ASP A 396 10.50 -13.20 -13.10
N LEU A 397 11.43 -14.03 -13.59
CA LEU A 397 12.38 -14.73 -12.72
C LEU A 397 13.31 -13.76 -11.99
N ALA A 398 13.82 -12.73 -12.67
CA ALA A 398 14.64 -11.70 -12.04
C ALA A 398 13.85 -10.94 -10.95
N LEU A 399 12.57 -10.64 -11.20
CA LEU A 399 11.69 -10.02 -10.21
C LEU A 399 11.42 -10.95 -9.00
N LEU A 400 11.24 -12.25 -9.24
CA LEU A 400 11.10 -13.23 -8.15
C LEU A 400 12.35 -13.29 -7.27
N VAL A 401 13.55 -13.32 -7.88
CA VAL A 401 14.81 -13.29 -7.13
C VAL A 401 14.93 -11.99 -6.33
N PHE A 402 14.55 -10.86 -6.91
CA PHE A 402 14.53 -9.57 -6.21
C PHE A 402 13.57 -9.57 -5.01
N PHE A 403 12.33 -10.04 -5.18
CA PHE A 403 11.37 -10.16 -4.07
C PHE A 403 11.84 -11.15 -3.00
N ALA A 404 12.45 -12.26 -3.38
CA ALA A 404 13.03 -13.22 -2.45
C ALA A 404 14.20 -12.60 -1.66
N ALA A 405 15.05 -11.80 -2.31
CA ALA A 405 16.15 -11.09 -1.64
C ALA A 405 15.64 -10.08 -0.60
N ILE A 406 14.53 -9.39 -0.88
CA ILE A 406 13.90 -8.48 0.09
C ILE A 406 13.19 -9.23 1.21
N ALA A 407 12.52 -10.34 0.90
CA ALA A 407 11.94 -11.21 1.92
C ALA A 407 13.02 -11.73 2.87
N PHE A 408 14.21 -12.07 2.33
CA PHE A 408 15.37 -12.45 3.12
C PHE A 408 15.97 -11.27 3.90
N SER A 409 15.96 -10.06 3.34
CA SER A 409 16.51 -8.88 4.03
C SER A 409 15.79 -8.53 5.33
N LEU A 410 14.49 -8.86 5.42
CA LEU A 410 13.68 -8.71 6.64
C LEU A 410 14.25 -9.50 7.84
N LEU A 411 15.01 -10.57 7.62
CA LEU A 411 15.62 -11.37 8.70
C LEU A 411 16.77 -10.64 9.41
N PHE A 412 17.38 -9.64 8.77
CA PHE A 412 18.51 -8.90 9.31
C PHE A 412 18.10 -7.63 10.08
N GLU A 413 16.94 -7.07 9.78
CA GLU A 413 16.45 -5.88 10.49
C GLU A 413 15.90 -6.28 11.87
N ARG A 414 16.53 -5.79 12.95
CA ARG A 414 16.25 -6.21 14.33
C ARG A 414 14.76 -6.13 14.70
N MET A 415 14.05 -5.14 14.18
CA MET A 415 12.65 -4.87 14.50
C MET A 415 11.67 -5.80 13.78
N THR A 416 11.99 -6.22 12.55
CA THR A 416 11.07 -6.99 11.69
C THR A 416 11.50 -8.45 11.50
N ARG A 417 12.64 -8.86 12.05
CA ARG A 417 13.20 -10.22 11.88
C ARG A 417 12.27 -11.37 12.26
N PHE A 418 11.33 -11.15 13.18
CA PHE A 418 10.39 -12.19 13.61
C PHE A 418 9.19 -12.34 12.64
N ILE A 419 8.95 -11.37 11.77
CA ILE A 419 7.80 -11.32 10.88
C ILE A 419 7.78 -12.48 9.87
N PRO A 420 8.91 -12.86 9.22
CA PRO A 420 8.92 -14.03 8.34
C PRO A 420 8.50 -15.33 9.06
N PHE A 421 8.84 -15.48 10.34
CA PHE A 421 8.42 -16.65 11.14
C PHE A 421 6.91 -16.65 11.42
N LEU A 422 6.31 -15.48 11.68
CA LEU A 422 4.86 -15.35 11.79
C LEU A 422 4.15 -15.73 10.50
N LEU A 423 4.74 -15.41 9.34
CA LEU A 423 4.19 -15.79 8.04
C LEU A 423 4.24 -17.32 7.83
N VAL A 424 5.28 -18.00 8.32
CA VAL A 424 5.31 -19.48 8.32
C VAL A 424 4.18 -20.05 9.17
N ILE A 425 3.97 -19.52 10.38
CA ILE A 425 2.85 -19.94 11.24
C ILE A 425 1.51 -19.70 10.53
N TRP A 426 1.35 -18.55 9.87
CA TRP A 426 0.18 -18.24 9.07
C TRP A 426 -0.08 -19.28 7.97
N PHE A 427 0.94 -19.69 7.21
CA PHE A 427 0.79 -20.72 6.18
C PHE A 427 0.49 -22.12 6.74
N VAL A 428 1.02 -22.45 7.93
CA VAL A 428 0.67 -23.70 8.62
C VAL A 428 -0.80 -23.68 9.04
N LEU A 429 -1.29 -22.56 9.58
CA LEU A 429 -2.69 -22.38 9.94
C LEU A 429 -3.59 -22.48 8.70
N LEU A 430 -3.25 -21.80 7.60
CA LEU A 430 -4.00 -21.89 6.34
C LEU A 430 -4.03 -23.31 5.78
N SER A 431 -2.93 -24.06 5.90
CA SER A 431 -2.89 -25.47 5.48
C SER A 431 -3.90 -26.32 6.25
N PHE A 432 -4.02 -26.09 7.56
CA PHE A 432 -4.98 -26.79 8.41
C PHE A 432 -6.43 -26.40 8.10
N VAL A 433 -6.68 -25.10 7.91
CA VAL A 433 -8.01 -24.59 7.55
C VAL A 433 -8.44 -25.12 6.18
N TYR A 434 -7.56 -25.08 5.19
CA TYR A 434 -7.83 -25.60 3.84
C TYR A 434 -8.20 -27.09 3.89
N LYS A 435 -7.44 -27.90 4.64
CA LYS A 435 -7.73 -29.34 4.80
C LYS A 435 -9.13 -29.56 5.37
N ARG A 436 -9.50 -28.84 6.44
CA ARG A 436 -10.85 -28.93 7.04
C ARG A 436 -11.99 -28.51 6.11
N ILE A 437 -11.76 -27.51 5.25
CA ILE A 437 -12.77 -27.06 4.27
C ILE A 437 -12.89 -28.07 3.13
N SER A 438 -11.76 -28.57 2.62
CA SER A 438 -11.73 -29.60 1.57
C SER A 438 -12.43 -30.88 2.04
N ASP A 439 -12.14 -31.36 3.25
CA ASP A 439 -12.80 -32.53 3.84
C ASP A 439 -14.32 -32.34 4.02
N ARG A 440 -14.80 -31.09 4.20
CA ARG A 440 -16.23 -30.76 4.30
C ARG A 440 -16.94 -30.64 2.96
N ASN A 441 -16.23 -30.37 1.87
CA ASN A 441 -16.81 -30.28 0.52
C ASN A 441 -16.88 -31.64 -0.19
N ILE A 442 -16.10 -32.63 0.30
CA ILE A 442 -16.11 -34.02 -0.20
C ILE A 442 -17.23 -34.85 0.45
N ASN A 443 -17.69 -34.46 1.64
CA ASN A 443 -18.85 -35.01 2.35
C ASN A 443 -20.11 -34.18 2.05
#